data_AF-D8S7T9-F1
#
_entry.id   AF-D8S7T9-F1
#
_cell.length_a   1.000
_cell.length_b   1.000
_cell.length_c   1.000
_cell.angle_alpha   90.00
_cell.angle_beta   90.00
_cell.angle_gamma   90.00
#
_symmetry.space_group_name_H-M   'P 1'
#
loop_
_entity.id
_entity.type
_entity.pdbx_description
1 polymer ?
#
loop_
_entity_poly.entity_id
_entity_poly.type
_entity_poly.pdbx_seq_one_letter_code
_entity_poly.pdbx_strand_id
1 'polypeptide(L)'
;MAIVAQCFHDFSVYMCTDYEGRRCRTYKETYKSWFNVFKRYNYNITSVTRKLCLKIQSFLRFKGFEYMSTKGLPNNVINEAEAILNVNFPNSLRCLLLSMDGQPENCIISGLQHQEYRGFIGTYWTCNTFVCSKLLSLREICSFTIDLRLSVPCFPANLVSFGCSLDASKIYFINVHSGDIFITSKDFRLNSEVMLCTPISVRGEMSLICWLAKLSSNLHTGKSCLIQNPIKAIFQGGLAANSLYHHGCVPIPELSSFASDEFTYVAFICIDSEYLSLYNNIYLCASHKSKSNVNDTLLHKFSIWFGSQEEYCYDGRTYGVMTKKFTLEVPLCTVWVACKSESETLTKSLDVSFLDYMF
;
A
#
# COMPACT_ATOMS: atom_id res chain seq x y z
N MET A 1 1.62 34.12 25.91
CA MET A 1 1.27 33.72 24.53
C MET A 1 2.49 33.35 23.68
N ALA A 2 3.61 34.08 23.73
CA ALA A 2 4.79 33.80 22.90
C ALA A 2 5.30 32.33 22.96
N ILE A 3 5.38 31.73 24.15
CA ILE A 3 5.89 30.35 24.28
C ILE A 3 4.97 29.28 23.70
N VAL A 4 3.66 29.56 23.60
CA VAL A 4 2.68 28.67 22.96
C VAL A 4 2.92 28.64 21.46
N ALA A 5 3.03 29.84 20.86
CA ALA A 5 3.36 30.00 19.46
C ALA A 5 4.71 29.34 19.12
N GLN A 6 5.67 29.42 20.04
CA GLN A 6 6.98 28.79 19.85
C GLN A 6 6.93 27.26 19.94
N CYS A 7 6.19 26.67 20.88
CA CYS A 7 5.97 25.21 20.92
C CYS A 7 5.32 24.70 19.63
N PHE A 8 4.33 25.44 19.12
CA PHE A 8 3.67 25.10 17.88
C PHE A 8 4.59 25.26 16.67
N HIS A 9 5.33 26.37 16.59
CA HIS A 9 6.23 26.64 15.48
C HIS A 9 7.38 25.62 15.43
N ASP A 10 7.96 25.28 16.57
CA ASP A 10 9.19 24.49 16.62
C ASP A 10 8.91 22.99 16.60
N PHE A 11 7.86 22.57 17.31
CA PHE A 11 7.54 21.15 17.55
C PHE A 11 6.12 20.76 17.11
N SER A 12 5.32 21.69 16.59
CA SER A 12 3.91 21.43 16.20
C SER A 12 3.10 20.81 17.34
N VAL A 13 3.35 21.28 18.57
CA VAL A 13 2.68 20.86 19.80
C VAL A 13 1.59 21.86 20.15
N TYR A 14 0.34 21.39 20.19
CA TYR A 14 -0.87 22.18 20.44
C TYR A 14 -1.45 21.98 21.85
N MET A 15 -0.87 21.09 22.67
CA MET A 15 -1.25 20.89 24.07
C MET A 15 -0.01 20.89 24.96
N CYS A 16 -0.15 21.29 26.23
CA CYS A 16 0.91 21.18 27.24
C CYS A 16 1.26 19.70 27.48
N THR A 17 2.11 19.12 26.64
CA THR A 17 2.52 17.72 26.70
C THR A 17 4.01 17.61 26.48
N ASP A 18 4.68 16.76 27.24
CA ASP A 18 6.08 16.46 27.05
C ASP A 18 6.30 15.63 25.76
N TYR A 19 7.55 15.32 25.44
CA TYR A 19 7.86 14.56 24.23
C TYR A 19 7.30 13.13 24.24
N GLU A 20 7.06 12.56 25.43
CA GLU A 20 6.44 11.24 25.62
C GLU A 20 4.91 11.33 25.62
N GLY A 21 4.33 12.52 25.42
CA GLY A 21 2.89 12.75 25.41
C GLY A 21 2.24 12.80 26.80
N ARG A 22 3.03 12.87 27.88
CA ARG A 22 2.51 13.11 29.24
C ARG A 22 2.14 14.57 29.40
N ARG A 23 1.07 14.87 30.14
CA ARG A 23 0.65 16.26 30.38
C ARG A 23 1.69 17.01 31.21
N CYS A 24 2.06 18.20 30.75
CA CYS A 24 2.86 19.18 31.48
C CYS A 24 1.97 20.21 32.16
N ARG A 25 2.47 20.89 33.20
CA ARG A 25 1.72 21.99 33.86
C ARG A 25 1.74 23.25 33.01
N THR A 26 2.79 23.45 32.21
CA THR A 26 2.95 24.64 31.37
C THR A 26 3.53 24.35 29.98
N TYR A 27 3.33 25.29 29.05
CA TYR A 27 4.03 25.29 27.77
C TYR A 27 5.55 25.52 27.89
N LYS A 28 6.02 26.13 29.00
CA LYS A 28 7.46 26.27 29.25
C LYS A 28 8.12 24.92 29.57
N GLU A 29 7.46 24.11 30.39
CA GLU A 29 7.88 22.73 30.67
C GLU A 29 7.82 21.87 29.42
N THR A 30 6.73 22.01 28.65
CA THR A 30 6.57 21.38 27.33
C THR A 30 7.75 21.72 26.43
N TYR A 31 8.00 23.00 26.17
CA TYR A 31 9.11 23.45 25.32
C TYR A 31 10.45 22.90 25.80
N LYS A 32 10.73 23.00 27.11
CA LYS A 32 11.98 22.51 27.70
C LYS A 32 12.12 20.99 27.51
N SER A 33 11.05 20.22 27.67
CA SER A 33 11.09 18.77 27.44
C SER A 33 11.41 18.45 25.99
N TRP A 34 10.68 19.04 25.05
CA TRP A 34 10.88 18.80 23.61
C TRP A 34 12.26 19.24 23.16
N PHE A 35 12.67 20.45 23.55
CA PHE A 35 14.00 20.98 23.27
C PHE A 35 15.11 20.11 23.87
N ASN A 36 14.96 19.61 25.10
CA ASN A 36 16.00 18.78 25.73
C ASN A 36 16.23 17.44 25.03
N VAL A 37 15.18 16.85 24.45
CA VAL A 37 15.30 15.64 23.64
C VAL A 37 15.94 15.95 22.30
N PHE A 38 15.49 17.02 21.66
CA PHE A 38 15.88 17.31 20.29
C PHE A 38 17.18 18.11 20.14
N LYS A 39 17.64 18.82 21.17
CA LYS A 39 18.95 19.49 21.17
C LYS A 39 20.14 18.53 21.04
N ARG A 40 19.91 17.23 21.28
CA ARG A 40 20.91 16.16 21.06
C ARG A 40 21.11 15.88 19.57
N TYR A 41 20.16 16.29 18.75
CA TYR A 41 20.17 16.16 17.31
C TYR A 41 20.34 17.54 16.66
N ASN A 42 20.60 17.55 15.35
CA ASN A 42 20.52 18.79 14.60
C ASN A 42 19.07 19.32 14.66
N TYR A 43 18.90 20.49 15.28
CA TYR A 43 17.59 21.10 15.52
C TYR A 43 16.78 21.28 14.22
N ASN A 44 17.45 21.70 13.14
CA ASN A 44 16.79 21.92 11.84
C ASN A 44 16.29 20.61 11.25
N ILE A 45 17.12 19.55 11.29
CA ILE A 45 16.73 18.20 10.83
C ILE A 45 15.49 17.74 11.59
N THR A 46 15.51 17.91 12.91
CA THR A 46 14.43 17.44 13.78
C THR A 46 13.12 18.18 13.52
N SER A 47 13.15 19.52 13.56
CA SER A 47 11.95 20.34 13.40
C SER A 47 11.32 20.11 12.02
N VAL A 48 12.14 20.05 10.96
CA VAL A 48 11.65 19.81 9.59
C VAL A 48 11.07 18.40 9.45
N THR A 49 11.79 17.37 9.93
CA THR A 49 11.30 15.98 9.88
C THR A 49 9.96 15.85 10.57
N ARG A 50 9.83 16.38 11.79
CA ARG A 50 8.59 16.31 12.56
C ARG A 50 7.43 17.03 11.88
N LYS A 51 7.66 18.24 11.36
CA LYS A 51 6.65 18.99 10.58
C LYS A 51 6.16 18.20 9.38
N LEU A 52 7.08 17.59 8.62
CA LEU A 52 6.75 16.75 7.48
C LEU A 52 5.93 15.52 7.89
N CYS A 53 6.37 14.84 8.95
CA CYS A 53 5.67 13.69 9.52
C CYS A 53 4.22 14.03 9.88
N LEU A 54 4.02 15.12 10.65
CA LEU A 54 2.69 15.56 11.07
C LEU A 54 1.83 16.04 9.89
N LYS A 55 2.44 16.68 8.89
CA LYS A 55 1.74 17.11 7.68
C LYS A 55 1.25 15.90 6.86
N ILE A 56 2.10 14.87 6.71
CA ILE A 56 1.72 13.62 6.04
C ILE A 56 0.62 12.92 6.86
N GLN A 57 0.81 12.74 8.16
CA GLN A 57 -0.20 12.13 9.05
C GLN A 57 -1.54 12.87 9.01
N SER A 58 -1.53 14.20 9.06
CA SER A 58 -2.75 15.01 8.98
C SER A 58 -3.47 14.82 7.65
N PHE A 59 -2.73 14.80 6.54
CA PHE A 59 -3.29 14.53 5.23
C PHE A 59 -3.91 13.12 5.17
N LEU A 60 -3.20 12.12 5.70
CA LEU A 60 -3.68 10.75 5.69
C LEU A 60 -4.95 10.59 6.55
N ARG A 61 -5.01 11.21 7.74
CA ARG A 61 -6.21 11.24 8.58
C ARG A 61 -7.38 11.93 7.91
N PHE A 62 -7.15 13.07 7.26
CA PHE A 62 -8.19 13.80 6.54
C PHE A 62 -8.81 12.96 5.42
N LYS A 63 -8.05 12.03 4.83
CA LYS A 63 -8.53 11.10 3.81
C LYS A 63 -9.15 9.81 4.37
N GLY A 64 -9.33 9.71 5.69
CA GLY A 64 -10.01 8.58 6.32
C GLY A 64 -9.17 7.30 6.40
N PHE A 65 -7.83 7.38 6.32
CA PHE A 65 -7.00 6.19 6.44
C PHE A 65 -6.91 5.75 7.91
N GLU A 66 -7.51 4.60 8.24
CA GLU A 66 -7.53 4.06 9.60
C GLU A 66 -6.21 3.42 10.02
N TYR A 67 -5.42 2.91 9.06
CA TYR A 67 -4.15 2.24 9.31
C TYR A 67 -3.00 3.25 9.47
N MET A 68 -3.13 4.07 10.50
CA MET A 68 -2.25 5.18 10.80
C MET A 68 -0.91 4.75 11.35
N SER A 69 0.09 5.58 11.08
CA SER A 69 1.39 5.45 11.71
C SER A 69 1.26 5.53 13.23
N THR A 70 1.96 4.64 13.93
CA THR A 70 1.98 4.58 15.39
C THR A 70 2.74 5.78 15.98
N LYS A 71 2.57 5.97 17.29
CA LYS A 71 3.24 7.04 18.05
C LYS A 71 4.76 6.87 17.97
N GLY A 72 5.49 7.98 17.92
CA GLY A 72 6.96 7.96 17.95
C GLY A 72 7.52 7.30 19.21
N LEU A 73 8.75 6.81 19.09
CA LEU A 73 9.44 5.99 20.10
C LEU A 73 10.36 6.81 20.98
N PRO A 74 10.56 6.42 22.26
CA PRO A 74 11.57 7.03 23.11
C PRO A 74 12.99 6.59 22.69
N ASN A 75 13.99 7.41 23.04
CA ASN A 75 15.38 7.19 22.62
C ASN A 75 15.98 5.85 23.08
N ASN A 76 15.60 5.35 24.25
CA ASN A 76 16.12 4.08 24.77
C ASN A 76 15.73 2.90 23.88
N VAL A 77 14.51 2.90 23.34
CA VAL A 77 14.03 1.86 22.42
C VAL A 77 14.77 1.94 21.08
N ILE A 78 15.05 3.16 20.59
CA ILE A 78 15.85 3.36 19.36
C ILE A 78 17.30 2.88 19.58
N ASN A 79 17.90 3.20 20.72
CA ASN A 79 19.26 2.76 21.06
C ASN A 79 19.38 1.24 21.18
N GLU A 80 18.34 0.57 21.69
CA GLU A 80 18.29 -0.89 21.75
C GLU A 80 18.27 -1.51 20.34
N ALA A 81 17.48 -0.95 19.43
CA ALA A 81 17.45 -1.38 18.02
C ALA A 81 18.79 -1.17 17.31
N GLU A 82 19.46 -0.04 17.55
CA GLU A 82 20.82 0.22 17.06
C GLU A 82 21.83 -0.81 17.57
N ALA A 83 21.73 -1.19 18.86
CA ALA A 83 22.57 -2.23 19.44
C ALA A 83 22.29 -3.61 18.83
N ILE A 84 21.01 -3.97 18.62
CA ILE A 84 20.60 -5.21 17.94
C ILE A 84 21.15 -5.28 16.52
N LEU A 85 21.09 -4.17 15.78
CA LEU A 85 21.56 -4.10 14.40
C LEU A 85 23.06 -3.83 14.28
N ASN A 86 23.75 -3.53 15.39
CA ASN A 86 25.14 -3.10 15.46
C ASN A 86 25.45 -1.93 14.50
N VAL A 87 24.60 -0.90 14.50
CA VAL A 87 24.73 0.30 13.67
C VAL A 87 24.25 1.53 14.43
N ASN A 88 24.74 2.71 14.07
CA ASN A 88 24.18 3.98 14.55
C ASN A 88 23.25 4.54 13.48
N PHE A 89 21.99 4.80 13.80
CA PHE A 89 21.07 5.39 12.84
C PHE A 89 21.43 6.86 12.58
N PRO A 90 21.30 7.32 11.32
CA PRO A 90 21.50 8.72 10.98
C PRO A 90 20.44 9.56 11.69
N ASN A 91 20.76 10.83 11.97
CA ASN A 91 19.91 11.72 12.75
C ASN A 91 18.52 11.84 12.14
N SER A 92 18.44 11.88 10.82
CA SER A 92 17.17 11.92 10.09
C SER A 92 16.27 10.70 10.38
N LEU A 93 16.79 9.47 10.38
CA LEU A 93 16.02 8.27 10.72
C LEU A 93 15.61 8.27 12.19
N ARG A 94 16.51 8.65 13.10
CA ARG A 94 16.17 8.78 14.53
C ARG A 94 15.04 9.79 14.73
N CYS A 95 15.08 10.94 14.06
CA CYS A 95 14.04 11.95 14.12
C CYS A 95 12.70 11.46 13.54
N LEU A 96 12.74 10.64 12.48
CA LEU A 96 11.55 9.99 11.94
C LEU A 96 10.93 9.05 12.97
N LEU A 97 11.74 8.17 13.58
CA LEU A 97 11.29 7.20 14.60
C LEU A 97 10.79 7.87 15.89
N LEU A 98 11.41 8.97 16.29
CA LEU A 98 10.93 9.83 17.39
C LEU A 98 9.58 10.50 17.06
N SER A 99 9.25 10.63 15.77
CA SER A 99 8.01 11.26 15.32
C SER A 99 6.91 10.23 15.05
N MET A 100 7.24 9.04 14.55
CA MET A 100 6.32 7.95 14.27
C MET A 100 7.04 6.59 14.20
N ASP A 101 6.38 5.52 14.61
CA ASP A 101 6.91 4.15 14.59
C ASP A 101 6.37 3.32 13.41
N GLY A 102 6.51 3.86 12.19
CA GLY A 102 6.03 3.18 11.00
C GLY A 102 4.52 2.93 11.01
N GLN A 103 4.07 2.00 10.18
CA GLN A 103 2.69 1.48 10.17
C GLN A 103 2.62 0.14 10.90
N PRO A 104 1.47 -0.22 11.52
CA PRO A 104 1.30 -1.52 12.18
C PRO A 104 1.56 -2.69 11.23
N GLU A 105 2.20 -3.76 11.70
CA GLU A 105 2.57 -4.92 10.87
C GLU A 105 1.38 -5.47 10.05
N ASN A 106 0.22 -5.59 10.69
CA ASN A 106 -1.00 -6.15 10.10
C ASN A 106 -1.78 -5.16 9.22
N CYS A 107 -1.34 -3.89 9.10
CA CYS A 107 -2.07 -2.85 8.37
C CYS A 107 -2.40 -3.23 6.92
N ILE A 108 -1.50 -4.01 6.32
CA ILE A 108 -1.59 -4.55 4.97
C ILE A 108 -2.79 -5.48 4.85
N ILE A 109 -2.83 -6.52 5.68
CA ILE A 109 -3.79 -7.61 5.56
C ILE A 109 -5.18 -7.06 5.89
N SER A 110 -5.28 -6.31 6.99
CA SER A 110 -6.52 -5.66 7.39
C SER A 110 -6.98 -4.66 6.34
N GLY A 111 -6.10 -3.82 5.81
CA GLY A 111 -6.51 -2.86 4.80
C GLY A 111 -6.87 -3.51 3.45
N LEU A 112 -6.25 -4.62 3.06
CA LEU A 112 -6.62 -5.34 1.83
C LEU A 112 -8.01 -5.98 1.97
N GLN A 113 -8.29 -6.60 3.13
CA GLN A 113 -9.61 -7.15 3.45
C GLN A 113 -10.71 -6.10 3.38
N HIS A 114 -10.43 -4.88 3.82
CA HIS A 114 -11.39 -3.77 3.81
C HIS A 114 -11.30 -2.88 2.56
N GLN A 115 -10.45 -3.22 1.57
CA GLN A 115 -10.18 -2.40 0.37
C GLN A 115 -9.66 -0.98 0.66
N GLU A 116 -9.13 -0.76 1.86
CA GLU A 116 -8.73 0.53 2.41
C GLU A 116 -7.22 0.66 2.58
N TYR A 117 -6.45 -0.38 2.24
CA TYR A 117 -5.01 -0.35 2.48
C TYR A 117 -4.30 0.69 1.62
N ARG A 118 -3.61 1.63 2.29
CA ARG A 118 -2.64 2.53 1.66
C ARG A 118 -1.38 2.64 2.49
N GLY A 119 -0.27 2.26 1.86
CA GLY A 119 1.06 2.38 2.42
C GLY A 119 1.47 3.85 2.55
N PHE A 120 2.18 4.17 3.63
CA PHE A 120 2.64 5.52 3.96
C PHE A 120 3.55 6.12 2.89
N ILE A 121 4.42 5.28 2.31
CA ILE A 121 5.38 5.68 1.27
C ILE A 121 4.66 5.92 -0.07
N GLY A 122 3.48 5.34 -0.21
CA GLY A 122 2.56 5.56 -1.32
C GLY A 122 2.16 4.27 -2.00
N THR A 123 1.14 4.40 -2.84
CA THR A 123 0.67 3.41 -3.79
C THR A 123 0.88 3.94 -5.20
N TYR A 124 1.53 3.17 -6.06
CA TYR A 124 1.62 3.49 -7.48
C TYR A 124 1.50 2.24 -8.34
N TRP A 125 1.03 2.44 -9.56
CA TRP A 125 0.97 1.41 -10.58
C TRP A 125 2.08 1.71 -11.61
N THR A 126 2.99 0.76 -11.82
CA THR A 126 4.02 0.87 -12.86
C THR A 126 4.22 -0.47 -13.52
N CYS A 127 4.28 -0.50 -14.86
CA CYS A 127 4.62 -1.70 -15.64
C CYS A 127 3.86 -2.96 -15.16
N ASN A 128 2.53 -2.88 -15.04
CA ASN A 128 1.65 -3.96 -14.57
C ASN A 128 1.85 -4.42 -13.12
N THR A 129 2.62 -3.68 -12.33
CA THR A 129 2.86 -3.98 -10.93
C THR A 129 2.23 -2.92 -10.06
N PHE A 130 1.35 -3.35 -9.15
CA PHE A 130 0.89 -2.52 -8.05
C PHE A 130 1.92 -2.53 -6.95
N VAL A 131 2.52 -1.37 -6.70
CA VAL A 131 3.43 -1.18 -5.59
C VAL A 131 2.71 -0.40 -4.52
N CYS A 132 2.50 -1.02 -3.36
CA CYS A 132 2.01 -0.34 -2.17
C CYS A 132 3.04 -0.47 -1.07
N SER A 133 3.69 0.64 -0.75
CA SER A 133 4.86 0.68 0.12
C SER A 133 4.52 1.22 1.50
N LYS A 134 4.81 0.44 2.54
CA LYS A 134 4.68 0.86 3.94
C LYS A 134 5.98 1.39 4.50
N LEU A 135 5.83 2.27 5.49
CA LEU A 135 6.90 2.60 6.42
C LEU A 135 6.92 1.52 7.50
N LEU A 136 8.07 0.86 7.69
CA LEU A 136 8.22 -0.20 8.68
C LEU A 136 8.23 0.36 10.10
N SER A 137 7.62 -0.35 11.04
CA SER A 137 7.85 -0.12 12.48
C SER A 137 9.29 -0.48 12.84
N LEU A 138 9.83 0.04 13.95
CA LEU A 138 11.20 -0.23 14.37
C LEU A 138 11.46 -1.72 14.57
N ARG A 139 10.46 -2.46 15.06
CA ARG A 139 10.55 -3.91 15.19
C ARG A 139 10.75 -4.58 13.83
N GLU A 140 9.96 -4.19 12.84
CA GLU A 140 10.08 -4.69 11.47
C GLU A 140 11.37 -4.22 10.80
N ILE A 141 11.84 -3.00 11.07
CA ILE A 141 13.15 -2.53 10.62
C ILE A 141 14.25 -3.49 11.09
N CYS A 142 14.20 -3.90 12.35
CA CYS A 142 15.18 -4.81 12.93
C CYS A 142 15.08 -6.21 12.30
N SER A 143 13.90 -6.85 12.36
CA SER A 143 13.74 -8.21 11.86
C SER A 143 14.02 -8.29 10.37
N PHE A 144 13.47 -7.36 9.58
CA PHE A 144 13.62 -7.38 8.12
C PHE A 144 15.07 -7.09 7.70
N THR A 145 15.78 -6.19 8.38
CA THR A 145 17.20 -5.95 8.10
C THR A 145 18.05 -7.19 8.43
N ILE A 146 17.77 -7.88 9.55
CA ILE A 146 18.46 -9.11 9.93
C ILE A 146 18.18 -10.21 8.89
N ASP A 147 16.93 -10.41 8.51
CA ASP A 147 16.53 -11.41 7.52
C ASP A 147 17.20 -11.16 6.17
N LEU A 148 17.33 -9.91 5.75
CA LEU A 148 18.05 -9.55 4.52
C LEU A 148 19.55 -9.82 4.62
N ARG A 149 20.18 -9.52 5.77
CA ARG A 149 21.60 -9.84 6.02
C ARG A 149 21.88 -11.35 5.98
N LEU A 150 20.90 -12.17 6.38
CA LEU A 150 21.01 -13.63 6.36
C LEU A 150 20.67 -14.24 4.99
N SER A 151 19.74 -13.65 4.25
CA SER A 151 19.18 -14.24 3.02
C SER A 151 19.74 -13.67 1.71
N VAL A 152 20.36 -12.50 1.73
CA VAL A 152 20.88 -11.85 0.51
C VAL A 152 22.41 -11.93 0.48
N PRO A 153 22.99 -12.57 -0.55
CA PRO A 153 24.44 -12.65 -0.71
C PRO A 153 25.07 -11.25 -0.75
N CYS A 154 26.16 -11.07 0.01
CA CYS A 154 26.93 -9.83 0.05
C CYS A 154 26.10 -8.59 0.46
N PHE A 155 25.05 -8.76 1.28
CA PHE A 155 24.24 -7.63 1.74
C PHE A 155 25.12 -6.58 2.44
N PRO A 156 25.06 -5.29 2.04
CA PRO A 156 25.90 -4.26 2.64
C PRO A 156 25.55 -4.02 4.11
N ALA A 157 26.53 -4.19 5.01
CA ALA A 157 26.33 -4.08 6.46
C ALA A 157 25.80 -2.69 6.91
N ASN A 158 26.07 -1.65 6.12
CA ASN A 158 25.65 -0.28 6.36
C ASN A 158 24.24 0.05 5.88
N LEU A 159 23.52 -0.86 5.23
CA LEU A 159 22.13 -0.62 4.84
C LEU A 159 21.16 -1.13 5.90
N VAL A 160 20.17 -0.32 6.21
CA VAL A 160 19.04 -0.66 7.08
C VAL A 160 17.75 -0.42 6.31
N SER A 161 16.85 -1.41 6.29
CA SER A 161 15.57 -1.28 5.63
C SER A 161 14.60 -0.49 6.50
N PHE A 162 13.98 0.57 5.96
CA PHE A 162 12.98 1.38 6.69
C PHE A 162 11.59 1.37 6.04
N GLY A 163 11.46 0.77 4.86
CA GLY A 163 10.20 0.65 4.14
C GLY A 163 10.20 -0.55 3.21
N CYS A 164 9.03 -1.11 2.92
CA CYS A 164 8.89 -2.17 1.92
C CYS A 164 7.52 -2.13 1.25
N SER A 165 7.44 -2.67 0.03
CA SER A 165 6.18 -2.98 -0.63
C SER A 165 5.54 -4.24 -0.08
N LEU A 166 4.23 -4.39 -0.32
CA LEU A 166 3.42 -5.56 0.02
C LEU A 166 4.07 -6.91 -0.32
N ASP A 167 4.55 -7.00 -1.54
CA ASP A 167 5.19 -8.18 -2.13
C ASP A 167 6.70 -8.24 -1.87
N ALA A 168 7.23 -7.29 -1.07
CA ALA A 168 8.66 -7.08 -0.83
C ALA A 168 9.51 -6.92 -2.11
N SER A 169 8.91 -6.63 -3.27
CA SER A 169 9.65 -6.38 -4.52
C SER A 169 10.38 -5.04 -4.51
N LYS A 170 9.89 -4.08 -3.73
CA LYS A 170 10.50 -2.77 -3.47
C LYS A 170 10.84 -2.64 -1.99
N ILE A 171 12.13 -2.61 -1.67
CA ILE A 171 12.62 -2.37 -0.31
C ILE A 171 13.37 -1.05 -0.31
N TYR A 172 13.09 -0.20 0.68
CA TYR A 172 13.72 1.09 0.86
C TYR A 172 14.75 0.99 1.97
N PHE A 173 15.99 1.37 1.64
CA PHE A 173 17.12 1.34 2.56
C PHE A 173 17.60 2.74 2.88
N ILE A 174 18.13 2.91 4.07
CA ILE A 174 18.99 4.03 4.41
C ILE A 174 20.40 3.51 4.66
N ASN A 175 21.38 4.20 4.10
CA ASN A 175 22.77 3.97 4.45
C ASN A 175 23.06 4.68 5.76
N VAL A 176 23.40 3.92 6.80
CA VAL A 176 23.57 4.45 8.15
C VAL A 176 24.77 5.38 8.31
N HIS A 177 25.75 5.31 7.40
CA HIS A 177 26.92 6.17 7.43
C HIS A 177 26.69 7.49 6.68
N SER A 178 26.11 7.42 5.49
CA SER A 178 25.88 8.63 4.69
C SER A 178 24.54 9.30 5.01
N GLY A 179 23.49 8.53 5.33
CA GLY A 179 22.11 9.01 5.39
C GLY A 179 21.37 8.96 4.05
N ASP A 180 22.05 8.49 2.99
CA ASP A 180 21.44 8.35 1.66
C ASP A 180 20.35 7.28 1.65
N ILE A 181 19.32 7.50 0.82
CA ILE A 181 18.22 6.56 0.64
C ILE A 181 18.36 5.80 -0.66
N PHE A 182 18.15 4.50 -0.58
CA PHE A 182 18.15 3.60 -1.72
C PHE A 182 16.85 2.81 -1.83
N ILE A 183 16.58 2.28 -3.01
CA ILE A 183 15.52 1.31 -3.30
C ILE A 183 16.12 0.11 -4.02
N THR A 184 15.55 -1.08 -3.81
CA THR A 184 15.96 -2.29 -4.54
C THR A 184 15.84 -2.15 -6.06
N SER A 185 16.82 -2.70 -6.78
CA SER A 185 16.67 -3.01 -8.20
C SER A 185 15.91 -4.34 -8.37
N LYS A 186 15.66 -4.74 -9.63
CA LYS A 186 15.08 -6.05 -9.94
C LYS A 186 15.99 -7.21 -9.51
N ASP A 187 17.30 -6.99 -9.53
CA ASP A 187 18.32 -8.02 -9.29
C ASP A 187 18.88 -7.98 -7.86
N PHE A 188 18.22 -7.25 -6.96
CA PHE A 188 18.68 -7.08 -5.57
C PHE A 188 18.94 -8.42 -4.86
N ARG A 189 18.08 -9.43 -5.05
CA ARG A 189 18.24 -10.76 -4.42
C ARG A 189 19.47 -11.51 -4.92
N LEU A 190 19.93 -11.21 -6.14
CA LEU A 190 21.07 -11.88 -6.77
C LEU A 190 22.37 -11.14 -6.50
N ASN A 191 22.35 -9.81 -6.64
CA ASN A 191 23.54 -8.97 -6.72
C ASN A 191 23.63 -7.90 -5.63
N SER A 192 22.68 -7.85 -4.69
CA SER A 192 22.57 -6.77 -3.70
C SER A 192 22.49 -5.36 -4.34
N GLU A 193 22.02 -5.27 -5.58
CA GLU A 193 21.98 -4.00 -6.31
C GLU A 193 20.85 -3.08 -5.80
N VAL A 194 21.21 -1.83 -5.55
CA VAL A 194 20.31 -0.79 -5.06
C VAL A 194 20.47 0.50 -5.86
N MET A 195 19.39 1.27 -5.97
CA MET A 195 19.33 2.55 -6.69
C MET A 195 19.08 3.71 -5.74
N LEU A 196 19.78 4.82 -5.94
CA LEU A 196 19.63 6.02 -5.12
C LEU A 196 18.26 6.69 -5.35
N CYS A 197 17.54 7.02 -4.28
CA CYS A 197 16.22 7.66 -4.33
C CYS A 197 16.27 9.20 -4.34
N THR A 198 17.45 9.79 -4.12
CA THR A 198 17.63 11.23 -3.99
C THR A 198 18.64 11.77 -5.02
N PRO A 199 18.44 12.99 -5.56
CA PRO A 199 19.45 13.62 -6.40
C PRO A 199 20.78 13.81 -5.67
N ILE A 200 21.89 13.85 -6.43
CA ILE A 200 23.25 14.04 -5.89
C ILE A 200 23.34 15.32 -5.05
N SER A 201 22.59 16.37 -5.40
CA SER A 201 22.58 17.67 -4.72
C SER A 201 21.99 17.65 -3.30
N VAL A 202 21.31 16.57 -2.89
CA VAL A 202 20.64 16.45 -1.57
C VAL A 202 21.05 15.17 -0.83
N ARG A 203 22.21 14.61 -1.18
CA ARG A 203 22.81 13.45 -0.49
C ARG A 203 23.09 13.74 0.98
N GLY A 204 23.20 12.67 1.75
CA GLY A 204 23.58 12.72 3.14
C GLY A 204 22.39 12.70 4.10
N GLU A 205 22.58 13.25 5.30
CA GLU A 205 21.55 13.40 6.36
C GLU A 205 20.26 14.11 5.92
N MET A 206 20.30 14.89 4.83
CA MET A 206 19.12 15.57 4.28
C MET A 206 18.31 14.70 3.31
N SER A 207 18.84 13.56 2.86
CA SER A 207 18.17 12.72 1.85
C SER A 207 16.80 12.26 2.30
N LEU A 208 16.66 11.76 3.54
CA LEU A 208 15.37 11.37 4.09
C LEU A 208 14.40 12.54 4.24
N ILE A 209 14.89 13.70 4.65
CA ILE A 209 14.05 14.91 4.76
C ILE A 209 13.54 15.34 3.39
N CYS A 210 14.42 15.42 2.39
CA CYS A 210 14.04 15.79 1.03
C CYS A 210 13.05 14.80 0.42
N TRP A 211 13.27 13.51 0.68
CA TRP A 211 12.36 12.45 0.24
C TRP A 211 10.98 12.56 0.91
N LEU A 212 10.90 12.76 2.23
CA LEU A 212 9.64 13.02 2.95
C LEU A 212 8.95 14.31 2.48
N ALA A 213 9.73 15.37 2.19
CA ALA A 213 9.20 16.63 1.67
C ALA A 213 8.57 16.44 0.30
N LYS A 214 9.21 15.65 -0.58
CA LYS A 214 8.67 15.33 -1.90
C LYS A 214 7.40 14.49 -1.79
N LEU A 215 7.40 13.48 -0.91
CA LEU A 215 6.21 12.67 -0.61
C LEU A 215 5.05 13.56 -0.14
N SER A 216 5.30 14.41 0.86
CA SER A 216 4.31 15.37 1.37
C SER A 216 3.78 16.31 0.28
N SER A 217 4.67 16.86 -0.56
CA SER A 217 4.30 17.72 -1.68
C SER A 217 3.41 17.01 -2.70
N ASN A 218 3.76 15.78 -3.08
CA ASN A 218 2.97 15.00 -4.04
C ASN A 218 1.55 14.72 -3.50
N LEU A 219 1.43 14.40 -2.21
CA LEU A 219 0.14 14.19 -1.54
C LEU A 219 -0.74 15.46 -1.57
N HIS A 220 -0.16 16.63 -1.28
CA HIS A 220 -0.92 17.89 -1.18
C HIS A 220 -1.22 18.56 -2.52
N THR A 221 -0.42 18.30 -3.56
CA THR A 221 -0.59 18.92 -4.89
C THR A 221 -1.56 18.17 -5.79
N GLY A 222 -2.18 17.09 -5.31
CA GLY A 222 -3.08 16.27 -6.12
C GLY A 222 -2.38 15.46 -7.23
N LYS A 223 -1.04 15.45 -7.25
CA LYS A 223 -0.25 14.58 -8.14
C LYS A 223 -0.38 13.10 -7.77
N SER A 224 -0.92 12.81 -6.58
CA SER A 224 -1.39 11.49 -6.19
C SER A 224 -2.87 11.33 -6.52
N CYS A 225 -3.22 10.36 -7.36
CA CYS A 225 -4.60 9.95 -7.55
C CYS A 225 -5.02 9.01 -6.41
N LEU A 226 -6.13 9.34 -5.75
CA LEU A 226 -6.76 8.44 -4.79
C LEU A 226 -7.61 7.44 -5.56
N ILE A 227 -7.13 6.20 -5.63
CA ILE A 227 -7.88 5.13 -6.25
C ILE A 227 -8.85 4.57 -5.21
N GLN A 228 -10.12 4.98 -5.25
CA GLN A 228 -11.14 4.56 -4.27
C GLN A 228 -11.25 3.04 -4.10
N ASN A 229 -10.97 2.26 -5.15
CA ASN A 229 -10.90 0.81 -5.07
C ASN A 229 -9.54 0.31 -5.59
N PRO A 230 -8.55 0.08 -4.70
CA PRO A 230 -7.22 -0.34 -5.11
C PRO A 230 -7.25 -1.72 -5.78
N ILE A 231 -8.14 -2.62 -5.35
CA ILE A 231 -8.35 -3.93 -5.98
C ILE A 231 -8.81 -3.77 -7.42
N LYS A 232 -9.82 -2.92 -7.66
CA LYS A 232 -10.29 -2.59 -9.01
C LYS A 232 -9.19 -1.98 -9.87
N ALA A 233 -8.36 -1.08 -9.35
CA ALA A 233 -7.24 -0.56 -10.13
C ALA A 233 -6.12 -1.56 -10.33
N ILE A 234 -5.93 -2.50 -9.40
CA ILE A 234 -4.98 -3.59 -9.60
C ILE A 234 -5.41 -4.43 -10.80
N PHE A 235 -6.70 -4.78 -10.86
CA PHE A 235 -7.24 -5.54 -11.98
C PHE A 235 -7.41 -4.73 -13.27
N GLN A 236 -7.73 -3.43 -13.19
CA GLN A 236 -7.88 -2.55 -14.36
C GLN A 236 -6.54 -2.07 -14.93
N GLY A 237 -5.52 -1.90 -14.09
CA GLY A 237 -4.18 -1.49 -14.52
C GLY A 237 -3.48 -2.56 -15.35
N GLY A 238 -3.79 -3.85 -15.12
CA GLY A 238 -3.32 -4.95 -15.97
C GLY A 238 -3.94 -4.92 -17.36
N LEU A 239 -5.20 -4.49 -17.47
CA LEU A 239 -5.92 -4.33 -18.74
C LEU A 239 -5.45 -3.08 -19.52
N ALA A 240 -5.09 -1.99 -18.83
CA ALA A 240 -4.74 -0.72 -19.47
C ALA A 240 -3.37 -0.72 -20.16
N ALA A 241 -2.40 -1.53 -19.72
CA ALA A 241 -1.08 -1.56 -20.34
C ALA A 241 -1.05 -2.13 -21.77
N ASN A 242 -2.16 -2.72 -22.24
CA ASN A 242 -2.33 -3.15 -23.62
C ASN A 242 -3.13 -2.15 -24.48
N SER A 243 -3.48 -0.97 -23.96
CA SER A 243 -4.13 0.08 -24.77
C SER A 243 -3.63 1.48 -24.40
N LEU A 244 -2.92 2.10 -25.34
CA LEU A 244 -2.56 3.52 -25.32
C LEU A 244 -3.84 4.38 -25.30
N TYR A 245 -4.24 4.86 -24.13
CA TYR A 245 -5.16 5.99 -24.02
C TYR A 245 -4.58 7.07 -23.11
N HIS A 246 -4.38 8.24 -23.71
CA HIS A 246 -4.06 9.49 -23.02
C HIS A 246 -5.26 9.93 -22.17
N HIS A 247 -5.07 10.09 -20.86
CA HIS A 247 -6.03 10.84 -20.04
C HIS A 247 -5.55 12.27 -19.86
N GLY A 248 -6.22 13.19 -20.55
CA GLY A 248 -6.29 14.60 -20.16
C GLY A 248 -7.26 14.77 -19.00
N CYS A 249 -6.83 15.50 -17.97
CA CYS A 249 -7.71 15.96 -16.90
C CYS A 249 -8.67 17.03 -17.43
N VAL A 250 -9.98 16.85 -17.27
CA VAL A 250 -10.99 17.91 -17.48
C VAL A 250 -11.93 17.93 -16.26
N PRO A 251 -12.40 19.11 -15.80
CA PRO A 251 -13.15 19.24 -14.55
C PRO A 251 -14.59 18.75 -14.72
N ILE A 252 -15.20 18.37 -13.60
CA ILE A 252 -16.61 17.98 -13.46
C ILE A 252 -17.53 19.17 -13.81
N PRO A 253 -18.53 19.00 -14.69
CA PRO A 253 -19.78 19.73 -14.59
C PRO A 253 -20.97 18.80 -14.38
N GLU A 254 -22.05 19.41 -13.93
CA GLU A 254 -23.26 18.86 -13.31
C GLU A 254 -23.99 17.77 -14.12
N LEU A 255 -24.47 16.76 -13.40
CA LEU A 255 -25.33 15.68 -13.88
C LEU A 255 -26.73 16.20 -14.21
N SER A 256 -27.20 15.96 -15.44
CA SER A 256 -28.62 15.81 -15.72
C SER A 256 -28.88 14.61 -16.66
N SER A 257 -29.71 13.70 -16.14
CA SER A 257 -30.58 12.70 -16.78
C SER A 257 -30.17 11.98 -18.07
N PHE A 258 -29.99 10.66 -18.00
CA PHE A 258 -30.51 9.70 -19.00
C PHE A 258 -30.87 8.37 -18.31
N ALA A 259 -32.08 7.87 -18.59
CA ALA A 259 -32.59 6.58 -18.16
C ALA A 259 -32.52 5.59 -19.32
N SER A 260 -31.81 4.48 -19.12
CA SER A 260 -31.95 3.22 -19.86
C SER A 260 -31.35 2.11 -18.96
N ASP A 261 -32.19 1.18 -18.49
CA ASP A 261 -31.84 0.15 -17.51
C ASP A 261 -31.06 -1.01 -18.16
N GLU A 262 -29.83 -0.75 -18.63
CA GLU A 262 -28.87 -1.80 -18.99
C GLU A 262 -27.93 -2.08 -17.81
N PHE A 263 -27.99 -3.29 -17.26
CA PHE A 263 -27.09 -3.70 -16.19
C PHE A 263 -25.84 -4.37 -16.77
N THR A 264 -24.68 -3.73 -16.57
CA THR A 264 -23.39 -4.31 -16.92
C THR A 264 -22.83 -5.09 -15.74
N TYR A 265 -22.62 -6.41 -15.91
CA TYR A 265 -22.02 -7.25 -14.89
C TYR A 265 -20.56 -7.59 -15.28
N VAL A 266 -19.67 -7.54 -14.29
CA VAL A 266 -18.29 -8.02 -14.43
C VAL A 266 -18.09 -9.13 -13.41
N ALA A 267 -17.91 -10.36 -13.91
CA ALA A 267 -17.63 -11.51 -13.07
C ALA A 267 -16.12 -11.81 -13.09
N PHE A 268 -15.56 -12.06 -11.91
CA PHE A 268 -14.19 -12.56 -11.76
C PHE A 268 -14.27 -14.02 -11.32
N ILE A 269 -13.58 -14.90 -12.05
CA ILE A 269 -13.51 -16.32 -11.73
C ILE A 269 -12.05 -16.64 -11.44
N CYS A 270 -11.75 -16.88 -10.16
CA CYS A 270 -10.44 -17.38 -9.74
C CYS A 270 -10.54 -18.89 -9.57
N ILE A 271 -9.68 -19.64 -10.24
CA ILE A 271 -9.62 -21.10 -10.14
C ILE A 271 -8.19 -21.47 -9.76
N ASP A 272 -8.07 -22.32 -8.73
CA ASP A 272 -6.78 -22.88 -8.34
C ASP A 272 -6.23 -23.74 -9.49
N SER A 273 -4.94 -23.58 -9.79
CA SER A 273 -4.24 -24.31 -10.85
C SER A 273 -4.37 -25.82 -10.74
N GLU A 274 -4.45 -26.36 -9.51
CA GLU A 274 -4.63 -27.79 -9.26
C GLU A 274 -5.99 -28.32 -9.76
N TYR A 275 -7.02 -27.46 -9.84
CA TYR A 275 -8.34 -27.83 -10.35
C TYR A 275 -8.53 -27.50 -11.84
N LEU A 276 -7.68 -26.65 -12.42
CA LEU A 276 -7.77 -26.23 -13.82
C LEU A 276 -7.58 -27.39 -14.81
N SER A 277 -6.79 -28.40 -14.48
CA SER A 277 -6.60 -29.59 -15.33
C SER A 277 -7.78 -30.57 -15.31
N LEU A 278 -8.69 -30.45 -14.34
CA LEU A 278 -9.83 -31.38 -14.17
C LEU A 278 -11.07 -30.95 -14.96
N TYR A 279 -11.08 -29.74 -15.52
CA TYR A 279 -12.24 -29.16 -16.18
C TYR A 279 -11.89 -28.69 -17.58
N ASN A 280 -12.53 -29.28 -18.59
CA ASN A 280 -12.32 -28.87 -19.99
C ASN A 280 -13.11 -27.61 -20.36
N ASN A 281 -14.16 -27.29 -19.60
CA ASN A 281 -15.04 -26.14 -19.87
C ASN A 281 -15.55 -25.54 -18.56
N ILE A 282 -15.63 -24.22 -18.53
CA ILE A 282 -16.32 -23.45 -17.48
C ILE A 282 -17.59 -22.87 -18.12
N TYR A 283 -18.67 -22.87 -17.35
CA TYR A 283 -19.97 -22.39 -17.79
C TYR A 283 -20.40 -21.24 -16.90
N LEU A 284 -20.77 -20.11 -17.51
CA LEU A 284 -21.47 -19.04 -16.80
C LEU A 284 -22.96 -19.23 -17.04
N CYS A 285 -23.69 -19.49 -15.98
CA CYS A 285 -25.12 -19.73 -16.00
C CYS A 285 -25.84 -18.59 -15.29
N ALA A 286 -27.07 -18.32 -15.70
CA ALA A 286 -27.99 -17.48 -14.95
C ALA A 286 -29.32 -18.18 -14.73
N SER A 287 -29.88 -17.99 -13.53
CA SER A 287 -31.25 -18.38 -13.20
C SER A 287 -32.05 -17.11 -13.06
N HIS A 288 -33.21 -17.12 -13.70
CA HIS A 288 -34.27 -16.21 -13.38
C HIS A 288 -35.16 -16.83 -12.29
N LYS A 289 -35.18 -16.24 -11.08
CA LYS A 289 -36.08 -16.67 -10.01
C LYS A 289 -37.51 -16.22 -10.32
N SER A 290 -38.26 -17.01 -11.10
CA SER A 290 -39.73 -16.92 -11.12
C SER A 290 -40.34 -18.03 -10.26
N LYS A 291 -41.49 -17.76 -9.64
CA LYS A 291 -42.05 -18.48 -8.47
C LYS A 291 -42.46 -19.94 -8.67
N SER A 292 -42.11 -20.64 -9.75
CA SER A 292 -42.46 -22.07 -9.86
C SER A 292 -41.62 -22.96 -10.77
N ASN A 293 -40.56 -22.48 -11.45
CA ASN A 293 -39.59 -23.36 -12.12
C ASN A 293 -38.25 -22.64 -12.30
N VAL A 294 -37.18 -23.22 -11.76
CA VAL A 294 -35.81 -22.76 -11.95
C VAL A 294 -35.30 -23.36 -13.26
N ASN A 295 -35.48 -22.65 -14.36
CA ASN A 295 -34.80 -22.98 -15.61
C ASN A 295 -33.46 -22.25 -15.62
N ASP A 296 -32.38 -23.01 -15.45
CA ASP A 296 -31.02 -22.49 -15.59
C ASP A 296 -30.73 -22.29 -17.08
N THR A 297 -30.50 -21.04 -17.48
CA THR A 297 -30.12 -20.71 -18.87
C THR A 297 -28.60 -20.60 -18.92
N LEU A 298 -27.98 -21.38 -19.80
CA LEU A 298 -26.57 -21.22 -20.12
C LEU A 298 -26.38 -19.91 -20.88
N LEU A 299 -25.72 -18.95 -20.25
CA LEU A 299 -25.44 -17.66 -20.88
C LEU A 299 -24.24 -17.76 -21.83
N HIS A 300 -23.20 -18.47 -21.38
CA HIS A 300 -21.99 -18.60 -22.17
C HIS A 300 -21.17 -19.83 -21.76
N LYS A 301 -20.60 -20.51 -22.76
CA LYS A 301 -19.65 -21.61 -22.57
C LYS A 301 -18.24 -21.10 -22.85
N PHE A 302 -17.32 -21.33 -21.92
CA PHE A 302 -15.91 -21.06 -22.11
C PHE A 302 -15.18 -22.37 -22.34
N SER A 303 -14.53 -22.49 -23.49
CA SER A 303 -13.51 -23.50 -23.71
C SER A 303 -12.23 -23.02 -23.04
N ILE A 304 -11.71 -23.76 -22.07
CA ILE A 304 -10.41 -23.43 -21.47
C ILE A 304 -9.35 -23.81 -22.49
N TRP A 305 -8.61 -22.82 -22.99
CA TRP A 305 -7.42 -23.06 -23.80
C TRP A 305 -6.20 -22.88 -22.92
N PHE A 306 -5.35 -23.89 -22.85
CA PHE A 306 -4.11 -23.92 -22.05
C PHE A 306 -2.98 -23.03 -22.63
N GLY A 307 -3.34 -21.94 -23.30
CA GLY A 307 -2.41 -20.99 -23.91
C GLY A 307 -2.50 -19.63 -23.25
N SER A 308 -1.37 -19.17 -22.68
CA SER A 308 -1.08 -17.83 -22.16
C SER A 308 -2.28 -17.08 -21.55
N GLN A 309 -2.78 -17.55 -20.42
CA GLN A 309 -3.52 -16.71 -19.47
C GLN A 309 -2.60 -16.30 -18.32
N GLU A 310 -2.87 -15.16 -17.71
CA GLU A 310 -2.06 -14.63 -16.61
C GLU A 310 -2.17 -15.55 -15.39
N GLU A 311 -1.06 -16.17 -15.05
CA GLU A 311 -0.88 -16.96 -13.83
C GLU A 311 -0.42 -16.05 -12.70
N TYR A 312 -1.10 -16.10 -11.56
CA TYR A 312 -0.73 -15.35 -10.37
C TYR A 312 -0.38 -16.31 -9.24
N CYS A 313 0.79 -16.13 -8.62
CA CYS A 313 1.16 -16.85 -7.40
C CYS A 313 0.73 -16.06 -6.16
N TYR A 314 -0.14 -16.65 -5.33
CA TYR A 314 -0.56 -16.12 -4.04
C TYR A 314 -0.58 -17.24 -3.02
N ASP A 315 -0.02 -17.01 -1.82
CA ASP A 315 0.09 -18.03 -0.75
C ASP A 315 0.74 -19.37 -1.20
N GLY A 316 1.72 -19.30 -2.09
CA GLY A 316 2.39 -20.48 -2.64
C GLY A 316 1.57 -21.30 -3.64
N ARG A 317 0.37 -20.84 -4.02
CA ARG A 317 -0.49 -21.46 -5.03
C ARG A 317 -0.59 -20.61 -6.29
N THR A 318 -0.73 -21.28 -7.44
CA THR A 318 -0.92 -20.61 -8.73
C THR A 318 -2.39 -20.54 -9.07
N TYR A 319 -2.86 -19.36 -9.48
CA TYR A 319 -4.24 -19.10 -9.89
C TYR A 319 -4.28 -18.65 -11.35
N GLY A 320 -5.19 -19.22 -12.12
CA GLY A 320 -5.54 -18.69 -13.44
C GLY A 320 -6.67 -17.67 -13.30
N VAL A 321 -6.49 -16.47 -13.87
CA VAL A 321 -7.51 -15.41 -13.84
C VAL A 321 -8.11 -15.25 -15.23
N MET A 322 -9.43 -15.39 -15.33
CA MET A 322 -10.20 -15.05 -16.52
C MET A 322 -11.11 -13.86 -16.27
N THR A 323 -10.94 -12.80 -17.05
CA THR A 323 -11.82 -11.62 -17.04
C THR A 323 -12.54 -11.50 -18.37
N LYS A 324 -13.88 -11.42 -18.35
CA LYS A 324 -14.67 -11.07 -19.53
C LYS A 324 -15.90 -10.26 -19.13
N LYS A 325 -16.17 -9.22 -19.92
CA LYS A 325 -17.32 -8.33 -19.73
C LYS A 325 -18.55 -8.93 -20.41
N PHE A 326 -19.70 -8.90 -19.75
CA PHE A 326 -20.98 -9.30 -20.33
C PHE A 326 -22.03 -8.22 -20.04
N THR A 327 -22.91 -8.01 -21.01
CA THR A 327 -24.14 -7.23 -20.83
C THR A 327 -25.28 -8.22 -20.72
N LEU A 328 -26.09 -8.10 -19.66
CA LEU A 328 -27.28 -8.92 -19.49
C LEU A 328 -28.50 -8.02 -19.65
N GLU A 329 -29.37 -8.37 -20.59
CA GLU A 329 -30.61 -7.62 -20.87
C GLU A 329 -31.76 -7.99 -19.91
N VAL A 330 -31.48 -8.75 -18.83
CA VAL A 330 -32.52 -9.29 -17.95
C VAL A 330 -32.28 -8.83 -16.51
N PRO A 331 -33.11 -7.93 -15.94
CA PRO A 331 -33.01 -7.54 -14.54
C PRO A 331 -33.34 -8.73 -13.63
N LEU A 332 -32.66 -8.82 -12.47
CA LEU A 332 -32.91 -9.78 -11.37
C LEU A 332 -32.53 -11.25 -11.64
N CYS A 333 -31.43 -11.49 -12.37
CA CYS A 333 -30.86 -12.82 -12.52
C CYS A 333 -29.85 -13.13 -11.40
N THR A 334 -29.85 -14.35 -10.87
CA THR A 334 -28.69 -14.86 -10.13
C THR A 334 -27.74 -15.47 -11.13
N VAL A 335 -26.50 -14.98 -11.18
CA VAL A 335 -25.43 -15.55 -12.01
C VAL A 335 -24.63 -16.51 -11.14
N TRP A 336 -24.11 -17.60 -11.68
CA TRP A 336 -23.09 -18.43 -11.02
C TRP A 336 -22.26 -19.16 -12.06
N VAL A 337 -21.14 -19.70 -11.59
CA VAL A 337 -20.21 -20.47 -12.41
C VAL A 337 -20.41 -21.95 -12.12
N ALA A 338 -20.50 -22.76 -13.17
CA ALA A 338 -20.55 -24.22 -13.07
C ALA A 338 -19.38 -24.83 -13.85
N CYS A 339 -18.84 -25.91 -13.32
CA CYS A 339 -17.82 -26.72 -13.99
C CYS A 339 -18.40 -28.07 -14.38
N LYS A 340 -17.97 -28.61 -15.52
CA LYS A 340 -18.35 -29.96 -15.97
C LYS A 340 -17.15 -30.88 -15.81
N SER A 341 -17.27 -31.86 -14.90
CA SER A 341 -16.31 -32.96 -14.79
C SER A 341 -16.53 -33.99 -15.90
N GLU A 342 -15.60 -34.91 -16.12
CA GLU A 342 -15.75 -36.00 -17.12
C GLU A 342 -16.94 -36.94 -16.81
N SER A 343 -17.43 -36.95 -15.56
CA SER A 343 -18.74 -37.50 -15.23
C SER A 343 -19.82 -36.47 -15.61
N GLU A 344 -20.76 -36.84 -16.48
CA GLU A 344 -21.66 -35.96 -17.26
C GLU A 344 -22.60 -35.01 -16.48
N THR A 345 -22.45 -34.88 -15.16
CA THR A 345 -23.26 -34.01 -14.31
C THR A 345 -22.61 -32.63 -14.07
N LEU A 346 -23.39 -31.56 -14.23
CA LEU A 346 -23.01 -30.20 -13.85
C LEU A 346 -23.09 -30.06 -12.33
N THR A 347 -21.96 -29.79 -11.67
CA THR A 347 -21.91 -29.53 -10.23
C THR A 347 -21.74 -28.03 -9.95
N LYS A 348 -22.60 -27.45 -9.10
CA LYS A 348 -22.41 -26.11 -8.53
C LYS A 348 -21.34 -26.20 -7.44
N SER A 349 -20.12 -25.74 -7.70
CA SER A 349 -19.05 -25.84 -6.68
C SER A 349 -17.91 -24.84 -6.88
N LEU A 350 -18.22 -23.57 -7.13
CA LEU A 350 -17.23 -22.49 -7.04
C LEU A 350 -17.80 -21.36 -6.18
N ASP A 351 -17.02 -20.91 -5.20
CA ASP A 351 -17.30 -19.67 -4.48
C ASP A 351 -17.08 -18.51 -5.45
N VAL A 352 -18.18 -17.92 -5.92
CA VAL A 352 -18.16 -16.78 -6.84
C VAL A 352 -18.58 -15.54 -6.07
N SER A 353 -17.66 -14.59 -5.93
CA SER A 353 -17.94 -13.28 -5.36
C SER A 353 -18.54 -12.38 -6.44
N PHE A 354 -19.83 -12.06 -6.32
CA PHE A 354 -20.47 -11.04 -7.17
C PHE A 354 -20.29 -9.65 -6.57
N LEU A 355 -19.84 -8.71 -7.38
CA LEU A 355 -19.90 -7.28 -7.07
C LEU A 355 -21.08 -6.69 -7.84
N ASP A 356 -22.19 -6.46 -7.14
CA ASP A 356 -23.31 -5.71 -7.71
C ASP A 356 -22.94 -4.23 -7.80
N TYR A 357 -23.12 -3.66 -8.99
CA TYR A 357 -23.06 -2.21 -9.21
C TYR A 357 -24.41 -1.74 -9.75
N MET A 358 -25.09 -0.86 -9.01
CA MET A 358 -26.10 0.03 -9.59
C MET A 358 -25.39 1.33 -9.98
N PHE A 359 -25.58 1.77 -11.23
CA PHE A 359 -25.19 3.11 -11.67
C PHE A 359 -26.38 4.06 -11.55
#